data_AF-A0AAP8FZJ6-F1
#
_entry.id   AF-A0AAP8FZJ6-F1
#
_cell.length_a   1.000
_cell.length_b   1.000
_cell.length_c   1.000
_cell.angle_alpha   90.00
_cell.angle_beta   90.00
_cell.angle_gamma   90.00
#
_symmetry.space_group_name_H-M   'P 1'
#
loop_
_entity.id
_entity.type
_entity.pdbx_description
1 polymer ?
#
loop_
_entity_poly.entity_id
_entity_poly.type
_entity_poly.pdbx_seq_one_letter_code
_entity_poly.pdbx_strand_id
1 'polypeptide(L)'
;MTENRFAQLRDAFEEGPKKERAVARSRKRAAQSAPKGYAKKGRYPFALHEDVRYEKLEDLVAYHGAKSASDYLESLIIKEWEKMQRKLKK
;
A
#
# COMPACT_ATOMS: atom_id res chain seq x y z
N MET A 1 44.02 12.77 -33.88
CA MET A 1 43.33 11.70 -33.13
C MET A 1 42.68 12.33 -31.92
N THR A 2 41.39 12.63 -32.00
CA THR A 2 40.64 13.39 -30.98
C THR A 2 40.27 12.50 -29.80
N GLU A 3 40.75 12.84 -28.61
CA GLU A 3 40.39 12.17 -27.36
C GLU A 3 38.92 12.46 -27.02
N ASN A 4 38.09 11.42 -27.11
CA ASN A 4 36.65 11.55 -26.99
C ASN A 4 36.24 11.49 -25.50
N ARG A 5 35.95 12.66 -24.93
CA ARG A 5 35.63 12.85 -23.50
C ARG A 5 34.42 12.03 -23.00
N PHE A 6 33.51 11.66 -23.90
CA PHE A 6 32.35 10.83 -23.59
C PHE A 6 32.68 9.34 -23.41
N ALA A 7 33.76 8.84 -24.02
CA ALA A 7 34.19 7.44 -23.85
C ALA A 7 34.71 7.20 -22.42
N GLN A 8 35.45 8.16 -21.86
CA GLN A 8 35.98 8.09 -20.49
C GLN A 8 34.88 8.06 -19.42
N LEU A 9 33.70 8.65 -19.70
CA LEU A 9 32.57 8.65 -18.78
C LEU A 9 31.83 7.31 -18.72
N ARG A 10 31.93 6.47 -19.76
CA ARG A 10 31.36 5.11 -19.77
C ARG A 10 32.21 4.16 -18.93
N ASP A 11 33.53 4.21 -19.08
CA ASP A 11 34.45 3.35 -18.32
C ASP A 11 34.40 3.66 -16.81
N ALA A 12 34.17 4.92 -16.42
CA ALA A 12 34.06 5.31 -15.01
C ALA A 12 32.74 4.86 -14.33
N PHE A 13 31.73 4.43 -15.09
CA PHE A 13 30.41 4.07 -14.54
C PHE A 13 30.21 2.57 -14.32
N GLU A 14 31.09 1.72 -14.88
CA GLU A 14 30.95 0.26 -14.76
C GLU A 14 31.69 -0.36 -13.56
N GLU A 15 32.53 0.39 -12.84
CA GLU A 15 33.31 -0.12 -11.68
C GLU A 15 32.85 0.41 -10.30
N GLY A 16 31.61 0.89 -10.19
CA GLY A 16 30.96 0.98 -8.87
C GLY A 16 30.58 -0.43 -8.41
N PRO A 17 30.78 -0.82 -7.12
CA PRO A 17 30.32 -2.13 -6.65
C PRO A 17 28.85 -2.23 -6.98
N LYS A 18 28.48 -3.24 -7.79
CA LYS A 18 27.08 -3.55 -8.10
C LYS A 18 26.33 -3.49 -6.78
N LYS A 19 25.45 -2.50 -6.61
CA LYS A 19 24.49 -2.52 -5.50
C LYS A 19 23.65 -3.76 -5.74
N GLU A 20 24.09 -4.87 -5.16
CA GLU A 20 23.24 -6.02 -4.94
C GLU A 20 22.00 -5.43 -4.28
N ARG A 21 20.88 -5.43 -5.02
CA ARG A 21 19.59 -5.25 -4.39
C ARG A 21 19.58 -6.30 -3.29
N ALA A 22 19.70 -5.87 -2.04
CA ALA A 22 19.53 -6.75 -0.92
C ALA A 22 18.17 -7.41 -1.13
N VAL A 23 18.17 -8.67 -1.56
CA VAL A 23 16.98 -9.50 -1.54
C VAL A 23 16.59 -9.43 -0.10
N ALA A 24 15.53 -8.68 0.20
CA ALA A 24 15.06 -8.48 1.56
C ALA A 24 14.99 -9.88 2.16
N ARG A 25 15.89 -10.20 3.10
CA ARG A 25 15.97 -11.54 3.70
C ARG A 25 14.55 -11.88 4.06
N SER A 26 13.95 -12.86 3.39
CA SER A 26 12.61 -13.29 3.72
C SER A 26 12.74 -13.81 5.14
N ARG A 27 12.37 -12.97 6.11
CA ARG A 27 12.28 -13.41 7.49
C ARG A 27 11.25 -14.52 7.41
N LYS A 28 11.70 -15.78 7.53
CA LYS A 28 10.85 -16.93 7.81
C LYS A 28 10.21 -16.65 9.16
N ARG A 29 9.24 -15.73 9.21
CA ARG A 29 8.29 -15.64 10.30
C ARG A 29 7.61 -16.99 10.22
N ALA A 30 7.86 -17.83 11.22
CA ALA A 30 7.02 -19.00 11.44
C ALA A 30 5.58 -18.53 11.25
N ALA A 31 4.84 -19.19 10.37
CA ALA A 31 3.45 -18.85 10.10
C ALA A 31 2.71 -19.01 11.43
N GLN A 32 2.61 -17.94 12.21
CA GLN A 32 1.79 -17.89 13.40
C GLN A 32 0.38 -18.08 12.87
N SER A 33 -0.11 -19.32 12.97
CA SER A 33 -1.49 -19.63 12.71
C SER A 33 -2.31 -18.74 13.63
N ALA A 34 -3.32 -18.09 13.05
CA ALA A 34 -4.21 -17.28 13.86
C ALA A 34 -4.82 -18.17 14.96
N PRO A 35 -5.17 -17.60 16.14
CA PRO A 35 -5.83 -18.35 17.20
C PRO A 35 -7.01 -19.16 16.66
N LYS A 36 -7.19 -20.39 17.18
CA LYS A 36 -8.25 -21.30 16.72
C LYS A 36 -9.63 -20.62 16.94
N GLY A 37 -10.35 -20.33 15.86
CA GLY A 37 -11.63 -19.59 15.88
C GLY A 37 -11.54 -18.11 15.49
N TYR A 38 -10.34 -17.56 15.26
CA TYR A 38 -10.19 -16.19 14.76
C TYR A 38 -10.51 -16.13 13.26
N ALA A 39 -11.72 -15.70 12.91
CA ALA A 39 -12.06 -15.32 11.55
C ALA A 39 -11.26 -14.08 11.17
N LYS A 40 -10.12 -14.28 10.49
CA LYS A 40 -9.31 -13.15 9.99
C LYS A 40 -10.19 -12.30 9.07
N LYS A 41 -10.30 -11.00 9.39
CA LYS A 41 -10.89 -10.04 8.45
C LYS A 41 -10.18 -10.18 7.10
N GLY A 42 -10.97 -10.33 6.04
CA GLY A 42 -10.46 -10.39 4.67
C GLY A 42 -9.74 -9.08 4.33
N ARG A 43 -8.64 -9.16 3.60
CA ARG A 43 -7.96 -7.99 3.05
C ARG A 43 -8.32 -7.88 1.58
N TYR A 44 -8.93 -6.76 1.21
CA TYR A 44 -9.39 -6.50 -0.15
C TYR A 44 -8.63 -5.31 -0.73
N PRO A 45 -7.92 -5.48 -1.87
CA PRO A 45 -7.31 -4.35 -2.55
C PRO A 45 -8.38 -3.56 -3.31
N PHE A 46 -8.41 -2.24 -3.11
CA PHE A 46 -9.25 -1.33 -3.90
C PHE A 46 -8.41 -0.62 -4.95
N ALA A 47 -8.84 -0.69 -6.20
CA ALA A 47 -8.36 0.18 -7.26
C ALA A 47 -9.13 1.51 -7.16
N LEU A 48 -8.49 2.52 -6.57
CA LEU A 48 -9.01 3.87 -6.48
C LEU A 48 -8.28 4.76 -7.48
N HIS A 49 -8.92 5.84 -7.92
CA HIS A 49 -8.25 6.88 -8.68
C HIS A 49 -7.09 7.48 -7.86
N GLU A 50 -6.04 7.93 -8.55
CA GLU A 50 -4.83 8.45 -7.91
C GLU A 50 -5.12 9.62 -6.96
N ASP A 51 -5.84 10.64 -7.46
CA ASP A 51 -6.28 11.81 -6.68
C ASP A 51 -7.10 11.42 -5.44
N VAL A 52 -7.92 10.38 -5.56
CA VAL A 52 -8.77 9.93 -4.47
C VAL A 52 -7.92 9.25 -3.41
N ARG A 53 -6.97 8.41 -3.82
CA ARG A 53 -6.14 7.62 -2.89
C ARG A 53 -5.19 8.50 -2.10
N TYR A 54 -4.48 9.42 -2.74
CA TYR A 54 -3.35 10.11 -2.10
C TYR A 54 -3.71 11.44 -1.46
N GLU A 55 -4.74 12.13 -1.95
CA GLU A 55 -5.12 13.44 -1.42
C GLU A 55 -6.45 13.33 -0.67
N LYS A 56 -7.55 13.09 -1.41
CA LYS A 56 -8.90 13.24 -0.85
C LYS A 56 -9.19 12.28 0.29
N LEU A 57 -8.69 11.04 0.21
CA LEU A 57 -8.91 10.06 1.26
C LEU A 57 -8.16 10.40 2.54
N GLU A 58 -6.93 10.89 2.43
CA GLU A 58 -6.13 11.29 3.59
C GLU A 58 -6.75 12.53 4.28
N ASP A 59 -7.23 13.51 3.50
CA ASP A 59 -7.95 14.66 4.03
C ASP A 59 -9.23 14.24 4.79
N LEU A 60 -10.00 13.29 4.24
CA LEU A 60 -11.19 12.76 4.89
C LEU A 60 -10.86 11.99 6.18
N VAL A 61 -9.79 11.20 6.17
CA VAL A 61 -9.30 10.47 7.35
C VAL A 61 -8.91 11.46 8.45
N ALA A 62 -8.17 12.51 8.11
CA ALA A 62 -7.76 13.55 9.04
C ALA A 62 -8.98 14.32 9.59
N TYR A 63 -9.90 14.72 8.72
CA TYR A 63 -11.11 15.46 9.09
C TYR A 63 -12.00 14.68 10.06
N HIS A 64 -12.17 13.37 9.84
CA HIS A 64 -12.97 12.50 10.70
C HIS A 64 -12.20 11.91 11.89
N GLY A 65 -10.90 12.19 12.02
CA GLY A 65 -10.06 11.65 13.09
C GLY A 65 -9.95 10.13 13.09
N ALA A 66 -10.04 9.50 11.91
CA ALA A 66 -9.97 8.05 11.77
C ALA A 66 -8.54 7.54 11.97
N LYS A 67 -8.40 6.30 12.48
CA LYS A 67 -7.08 5.75 12.81
C LYS A 67 -6.24 5.42 11.56
N SER A 68 -6.90 5.13 10.44
CA SER A 68 -6.27 4.84 9.14
C SER A 68 -7.29 4.95 8.01
N ALA A 69 -6.82 5.06 6.77
CA ALA A 69 -7.67 4.99 5.58
C ALA A 69 -8.56 3.72 5.54
N SER A 70 -8.02 2.56 5.92
CA SER A 70 -8.79 1.31 5.97
C SER A 70 -9.90 1.34 7.02
N ASP A 71 -9.62 1.90 8.19
CA ASP A 71 -10.57 2.04 9.30
C ASP A 71 -11.72 3.00 8.92
N TYR A 72 -11.38 4.12 8.29
CA TYR A 72 -12.36 5.07 7.76
C TYR A 72 -13.29 4.40 6.74
N LEU A 73 -12.73 3.72 5.74
CA LEU A 73 -13.49 3.02 4.70
C LEU A 73 -14.36 1.90 5.28
N GLU A 74 -13.85 1.12 6.24
CA GLU A 74 -14.63 0.07 6.90
C GLU A 74 -15.86 0.67 7.60
N SER A 75 -15.67 1.75 8.36
CA SER A 75 -16.78 2.44 9.04
C SER A 75 -17.82 2.99 8.07
N LEU A 76 -17.36 3.53 6.93
CA LEU A 76 -18.21 4.07 5.88
C LEU A 76 -19.06 2.99 5.23
N ILE A 77 -18.44 1.86 4.87
CA ILE A 77 -19.11 0.72 4.23
C ILE A 77 -20.19 0.15 5.16
N ILE A 78 -19.89 -0.01 6.46
CA ILE A 78 -20.86 -0.51 7.45
C ILE A 78 -22.06 0.42 7.55
N LYS A 79 -21.82 1.75 7.68
CA LYS A 79 -22.90 2.74 7.76
C LYS A 79 -23.80 2.71 6.53
N GLU A 80 -23.21 2.60 5.34
CA GLU A 80 -23.99 2.60 4.11
C GLU A 80 -24.76 1.28 3.93
N TRP A 81 -24.16 0.16 4.31
CA TRP A 81 -24.84 -1.13 4.35
C TRP A 81 -26.07 -1.10 5.27
N GLU A 82 -25.95 -0.57 6.48
CA GLU A 82 -27.08 -0.43 7.40
C GLU A 82 -28.21 0.42 6.82
N LYS A 83 -27.87 1.51 6.13
CA LYS A 83 -28.88 2.35 5.44
C LYS A 83 -29.59 1.57 4.35
N MET A 84 -28.86 0.79 3.54
CA MET A 84 -29.45 -0.06 2.50
C MET A 84 -30.39 -1.11 3.11
N GLN A 85 -29.97 -1.77 4.19
CA GLN A 85 -30.80 -2.74 4.91
C GLN A 85 -32.08 -2.11 5.48
N ARG A 86 -32.03 -0.87 5.96
CA ARG A 86 -33.22 -0.13 6.41
C ARG A 86 -34.17 0.20 5.26
N LYS A 87 -33.65 0.49 4.06
CA LYS A 87 -34.48 0.75 2.87
C LYS A 87 -35.16 -0.53 2.35
N LEU A 88 -34.49 -1.67 2.43
CA LEU A 88 -35.03 -2.96 1.98
C LEU A 88 -36.12 -3.53 2.89
N LYS A 89 -36.14 -3.15 4.18
CA LYS A 89 -37.16 -3.58 5.15
C LYS A 89 -38.40 -2.67 5.18
N LYS A 90 -38.40 -1.58 4.42
CA LYS A 90 -39.53 -0.69 4.22
C LYS A 90 -40.21 -1.01 2.91
#